data_AF-D8EXQ0-F1
#
_entry.id   AF-D8EXQ0-F1
#
_cell.length_a   1.000
_cell.length_b   1.000
_cell.length_c   1.000
_cell.angle_alpha   90.00
_cell.angle_beta   90.00
_cell.angle_gamma   90.00
#
_symmetry.space_group_name_H-M   'P 1'
#
loop_
_entity.id
_entity.type
_entity.pdbx_description
1 polymer ?
#
loop_
_entity_poly.entity_id
_entity_poly.type
_entity_poly.pdbx_seq_one_letter_code
_entity_poly.pdbx_strand_id
1 'polypeptide(L)'
;MKKIGRNEPCPCGSGKKYKKCCLNASKLPIGGTFIYTDFDNLSNQVPDLIQDKKFDEAEAVCRKLLRQYPEEIDGLHRYAELYEAQGKNWDAAEYYRKAVAFAEKAGGFGKESVQSFRQKAEKLALAEKG
;
A
#
# COMPACT_ATOMS: atom_id res chain seq x y z
N MET A 1 -19.94 -23.73 21.75
CA MET A 1 -19.92 -23.64 20.27
C MET A 1 -18.46 -23.63 19.80
N LYS A 2 -18.07 -24.49 18.84
CA LYS A 2 -16.70 -24.48 18.27
C LYS A 2 -16.52 -23.21 17.43
N LYS A 3 -15.48 -22.41 17.69
CA LYS A 3 -15.11 -21.27 16.84
C LYS A 3 -14.63 -21.80 15.49
N ILE A 4 -15.20 -21.32 14.39
CA ILE A 4 -14.80 -21.70 13.03
C ILE A 4 -13.42 -21.09 12.73
N GLY A 5 -12.49 -21.91 12.24
CA GLY A 5 -11.14 -21.47 11.89
C GLY A 5 -11.15 -20.56 10.65
N ARG A 6 -10.27 -19.55 10.63
CA ARG A 6 -10.18 -18.56 9.53
C ARG A 6 -10.00 -19.18 8.14
N ASN A 7 -9.31 -20.31 8.03
CA ASN A 7 -9.05 -21.00 6.77
C ASN A 7 -10.06 -22.10 6.43
N GLU A 8 -10.99 -22.41 7.33
CA GLU A 8 -12.03 -23.44 7.14
C GLU A 8 -13.06 -23.02 6.09
N PRO A 9 -13.80 -23.96 5.48
CA PRO A 9 -14.93 -23.64 4.61
C PRO A 9 -15.96 -22.76 5.34
N CYS A 10 -16.46 -21.74 4.63
CA CYS A 10 -17.41 -20.80 5.19
C CYS A 10 -18.79 -21.47 5.35
N PRO A 11 -19.41 -21.39 6.54
CA PRO A 11 -20.67 -22.10 6.82
C PRO A 11 -21.88 -21.54 6.06
N CYS A 12 -21.76 -20.40 5.37
CA CYS A 12 -22.84 -19.81 4.57
C CYS A 12 -23.08 -20.53 3.23
N GLY A 13 -22.35 -21.62 2.95
CA GLY A 13 -22.52 -22.40 1.71
C GLY A 13 -21.84 -21.82 0.48
N SER A 14 -21.02 -20.77 0.62
CA SER A 14 -20.37 -20.10 -0.51
C SER A 14 -19.21 -20.89 -1.15
N GLY A 15 -18.77 -21.99 -0.54
CA GLY A 15 -17.59 -22.76 -0.97
C GLY A 15 -16.24 -22.06 -0.74
N LYS A 16 -16.22 -20.81 -0.25
CA LYS A 16 -14.99 -20.04 0.04
C LYS A 16 -14.48 -20.32 1.45
N LYS A 17 -13.19 -20.05 1.71
CA LYS A 17 -12.64 -20.04 3.09
C LYS A 17 -13.35 -18.96 3.93
N TYR A 18 -13.56 -19.20 5.22
CA TYR A 18 -14.29 -18.33 6.14
C TYR A 18 -13.72 -16.91 6.14
N LYS A 19 -12.39 -16.76 6.16
CA LYS A 19 -11.70 -15.46 6.05
C LYS A 19 -11.94 -14.69 4.75
N LYS A 20 -12.29 -15.37 3.66
CA LYS A 20 -12.55 -14.76 2.34
C LYS A 20 -14.04 -14.60 2.05
N CYS A 21 -14.89 -14.83 3.05
CA CYS A 21 -16.34 -14.76 2.91
C CYS A 21 -16.93 -14.09 4.15
N CYS A 22 -17.70 -14.80 4.99
CA CYS A 22 -18.46 -14.20 6.08
C CYS A 22 -17.61 -13.47 7.13
N LEU A 23 -16.35 -13.87 7.35
CA LEU A 23 -15.48 -13.14 8.27
C LEU A 23 -15.13 -11.74 7.74
N ASN A 24 -15.08 -11.56 6.42
CA ASN A 24 -14.80 -10.29 5.75
C ASN A 24 -16.07 -9.67 5.13
N ALA A 25 -17.26 -10.22 5.39
CA ALA A 25 -18.52 -9.75 4.79
C ALA A 25 -19.02 -8.41 5.37
N SER A 26 -18.35 -7.88 6.40
CA SER A 26 -18.72 -6.64 7.08
C SER A 26 -17.73 -5.51 6.77
N LYS A 27 -17.87 -4.89 5.60
CA LYS A 27 -17.45 -3.49 5.37
C LYS A 27 -18.61 -2.67 4.76
N LEU A 28 -19.84 -2.88 5.24
CA LEU A 28 -20.93 -1.92 5.04
C LEU A 28 -21.03 -1.06 6.32
N PRO A 29 -20.96 0.28 6.24
CA PRO A 29 -20.83 1.11 7.42
C PRO A 29 -22.20 1.31 8.09
N ILE A 30 -22.32 0.87 9.34
CA ILE A 30 -23.32 1.38 10.28
C ILE A 30 -22.52 2.18 11.32
N GLY A 31 -22.66 3.50 11.28
CA GLY A 31 -22.22 4.43 12.33
C GLY A 31 -20.71 4.67 12.43
N GLY A 32 -20.22 5.77 11.86
CA GLY A 32 -18.98 6.43 12.29
C GLY A 32 -17.65 5.70 12.05
N THR A 33 -17.55 4.87 11.02
CA THR A 33 -16.37 4.02 10.74
C THR A 33 -15.65 4.51 9.47
N PHE A 34 -14.32 4.61 9.49
CA PHE A 34 -13.49 4.90 8.30
C PHE A 34 -13.94 4.04 7.12
N ILE A 35 -14.53 4.66 6.09
CA ILE A 35 -14.91 3.98 4.86
C ILE A 35 -13.60 3.65 4.15
N TYR A 36 -13.15 2.40 4.20
CA TYR A 36 -12.09 1.94 3.32
C TYR A 36 -12.60 2.10 1.89
N THR A 37 -12.13 3.15 1.23
CA THR A 37 -12.40 3.43 -0.17
C THR A 37 -11.74 2.37 -1.06
N ASP A 38 -12.12 2.33 -2.33
CA ASP A 38 -11.42 1.50 -3.32
C ASP A 38 -9.93 1.85 -3.39
N PHE A 39 -9.58 3.13 -3.17
CA PHE A 39 -8.22 3.60 -3.00
C PHE A 39 -7.51 2.93 -1.82
N ASP A 40 -8.11 2.95 -0.62
CA ASP A 40 -7.49 2.34 0.56
C ASP A 40 -7.27 0.84 0.35
N ASN A 41 -8.24 0.14 -0.25
CA ASN A 41 -8.11 -1.28 -0.53
C ASN A 41 -7.03 -1.55 -1.60
N LEU A 42 -6.84 -0.64 -2.55
CA LEU A 42 -5.80 -0.76 -3.58
C LEU A 42 -4.40 -0.46 -3.00
N SER A 43 -4.25 0.62 -2.23
CA SER A 43 -2.99 0.98 -1.56
C SER A 43 -2.54 -0.10 -0.58
N ASN A 44 -3.47 -0.65 0.21
CA ASN A 44 -3.15 -1.69 1.20
C ASN A 44 -2.81 -3.07 0.58
N GLN A 45 -3.07 -3.31 -0.71
CA GLN A 45 -2.62 -4.54 -1.38
C GLN A 45 -1.11 -4.56 -1.60
N VAL A 46 -0.47 -3.40 -1.78
CA VAL A 46 0.95 -3.35 -2.14
C VAL A 46 1.84 -3.96 -1.04
N PRO A 47 1.70 -3.60 0.26
CA PRO A 47 2.49 -4.23 1.32
C PRO A 47 2.31 -5.74 1.42
N ASP A 48 1.07 -6.23 1.28
CA ASP A 48 0.78 -7.68 1.31
C ASP A 48 1.47 -8.40 0.15
N LEU A 49 1.43 -7.83 -1.06
CA LEU A 49 2.09 -8.37 -2.25
C LEU A 49 3.63 -8.33 -2.13
N ILE A 50 4.17 -7.26 -1.54
CA ILE A 50 5.61 -7.15 -1.24
C ILE A 50 6.03 -8.24 -0.25
N GLN A 51 5.26 -8.45 0.83
CA GLN A 51 5.53 -9.48 1.82
C GLN A 51 5.51 -10.89 1.20
N ASP A 52 4.58 -11.14 0.27
CA ASP A 52 4.49 -12.37 -0.48
C ASP A 52 5.53 -12.47 -1.63
N LYS A 53 6.42 -11.48 -1.79
CA LYS A 53 7.42 -11.34 -2.86
C LYS A 53 6.84 -11.35 -4.28
N LYS A 54 5.58 -10.97 -4.41
CA LYS A 54 4.85 -10.87 -5.69
C LYS A 54 5.07 -9.50 -6.31
N PHE A 55 6.32 -9.20 -6.67
CA PHE A 55 6.71 -7.86 -7.10
C PHE A 55 6.02 -7.39 -8.38
N ASP A 56 5.78 -8.29 -9.35
CA ASP A 56 5.08 -7.93 -10.59
C ASP A 56 3.61 -7.52 -10.33
N GLU A 57 2.93 -8.24 -9.43
CA GLU A 57 1.55 -7.91 -9.02
C GLU A 57 1.53 -6.60 -8.23
N ALA A 58 2.49 -6.39 -7.31
CA ALA A 58 2.63 -5.15 -6.56
C ALA A 58 2.87 -3.96 -7.51
N GLU A 59 3.72 -4.11 -8.50
CA GLU A 59 3.97 -3.07 -9.50
C GLU A 59 2.71 -2.73 -10.31
N ALA A 60 1.95 -3.75 -10.71
CA ALA A 60 0.70 -3.54 -11.41
C ALA A 60 -0.32 -2.74 -10.57
N VAL A 61 -0.35 -2.97 -9.25
CA VAL A 61 -1.17 -2.18 -8.31
C VAL A 61 -0.65 -0.75 -8.20
N CYS A 62 0.65 -0.54 -8.07
CA CYS A 62 1.25 0.80 -8.04
C CYS A 62 0.94 1.60 -9.32
N ARG A 63 1.00 0.97 -10.50
CA ARG A 63 0.59 1.58 -11.78
C ARG A 63 -0.87 1.99 -11.78
N LYS A 64 -1.76 1.15 -11.22
CA LYS A 64 -3.19 1.47 -11.09
C LYS A 64 -3.42 2.65 -10.15
N LEU A 65 -2.72 2.70 -9.01
CA LEU A 65 -2.81 3.84 -8.08
C LEU A 65 -2.46 5.16 -8.77
N LEU A 66 -1.30 5.23 -9.45
CA LEU A 66 -0.90 6.45 -10.15
C LEU A 66 -1.85 6.86 -11.29
N ARG A 67 -2.51 5.89 -11.93
CA ARG A 67 -3.44 6.15 -13.03
C ARG A 67 -4.82 6.59 -12.54
N GLN A 68 -5.34 5.96 -11.49
CA GLN A 68 -6.71 6.17 -11.02
C GLN A 68 -6.80 7.30 -9.98
N TYR A 69 -5.73 7.49 -9.21
CA TYR A 69 -5.64 8.46 -8.13
C TYR A 69 -4.36 9.31 -8.26
N PRO A 70 -4.17 10.04 -9.38
CA PRO A 70 -2.98 10.88 -9.59
C PRO A 70 -2.86 12.03 -8.59
N GLU A 71 -3.95 12.39 -7.92
CA GLU A 71 -4.03 13.37 -6.82
C GLU A 71 -3.62 12.80 -5.45
N GLU A 72 -3.30 11.51 -5.36
CA GLU A 72 -2.90 10.87 -4.11
C GLU A 72 -1.41 10.50 -4.11
N ILE A 73 -0.76 10.73 -2.96
CA ILE A 73 0.68 10.47 -2.81
C ILE A 73 1.00 8.96 -2.79
N ASP A 74 0.03 8.12 -2.41
CA ASP A 74 0.20 6.69 -2.18
C ASP A 74 0.78 5.97 -3.39
N GLY A 75 0.40 6.33 -4.61
CA GLY A 75 0.97 5.69 -5.80
C GLY A 75 2.49 5.86 -5.87
N LEU A 76 3.00 7.04 -5.52
CA LEU A 76 4.44 7.33 -5.48
C LEU A 76 5.11 6.63 -4.29
N HIS A 77 4.48 6.70 -3.11
CA HIS A 77 5.01 6.09 -1.90
C HIS A 77 5.09 4.56 -2.01
N ARG A 78 4.03 3.90 -2.50
CA ARG A 78 3.97 2.45 -2.72
C ARG A 78 4.98 1.96 -3.73
N TYR A 79 5.27 2.74 -4.78
CA TYR A 79 6.37 2.45 -5.70
C TYR A 79 7.73 2.49 -5.00
N ALA A 80 7.95 3.46 -4.12
CA ALA A 80 9.19 3.57 -3.37
C ALA A 80 9.40 2.34 -2.45
N GLU A 81 8.38 1.94 -1.68
CA GLU A 81 8.41 0.76 -0.82
C GLU A 81 8.63 -0.54 -1.63
N LEU A 82 8.00 -0.65 -2.81
CA LEU A 82 8.18 -1.78 -3.71
C LEU A 82 9.63 -1.90 -4.19
N TYR A 83 10.26 -0.79 -4.58
CA TYR A 83 11.65 -0.82 -5.01
C TYR A 83 12.64 -1.03 -3.87
N GLU A 84 12.37 -0.50 -2.67
CA GLU A 84 13.14 -0.85 -1.47
C GLU A 84 13.10 -2.36 -1.21
N ALA A 85 11.93 -2.98 -1.31
CA ALA A 85 11.79 -4.42 -1.09
C ALA A 85 12.49 -5.27 -2.16
N GLN A 86 12.69 -4.74 -3.36
CA GLN A 86 13.49 -5.37 -4.42
C GLN A 86 15.00 -5.12 -4.28
N GLY A 87 15.43 -4.25 -3.35
CA GLY A 87 16.81 -3.81 -3.23
C GLY A 87 17.25 -2.83 -4.32
N LYS A 88 16.30 -2.25 -5.08
CA LYS A 88 16.56 -1.25 -6.12
C LYS A 88 16.59 0.14 -5.50
N ASN A 89 17.64 0.41 -4.71
CA ASN A 89 17.65 1.60 -3.85
C ASN A 89 17.68 2.91 -4.66
N TRP A 90 18.29 2.91 -5.85
CA TRP A 90 18.28 4.08 -6.73
C TRP A 90 16.86 4.44 -7.19
N ASP A 91 16.12 3.47 -7.72
CA ASP A 91 14.72 3.65 -8.13
C ASP A 91 13.84 4.04 -6.93
N ALA A 92 14.01 3.38 -5.78
CA ALA A 92 13.29 3.72 -4.56
C ALA A 92 13.54 5.17 -4.12
N ALA A 93 14.79 5.63 -4.15
CA ALA A 93 15.15 7.01 -3.83
C ALA A 93 14.50 8.01 -4.80
N GLU A 94 14.43 7.70 -6.09
CA GLU A 94 13.74 8.55 -7.05
C GLU A 94 12.24 8.70 -6.73
N TYR A 95 11.56 7.61 -6.38
CA TYR A 95 10.14 7.67 -6.05
C TYR A 95 9.86 8.39 -4.73
N TYR A 96 10.72 8.28 -3.72
CA TYR A 96 10.62 9.12 -2.53
C TYR A 96 10.81 10.60 -2.85
N ARG A 97 11.74 10.98 -3.75
CA ARG A 97 11.88 12.38 -4.18
C ARG A 97 10.63 12.88 -4.92
N LYS A 98 10.02 12.04 -5.75
CA LYS A 98 8.73 12.37 -6.40
C LYS A 98 7.63 12.59 -5.36
N ALA A 99 7.55 11.73 -4.34
CA ALA A 99 6.58 11.88 -3.24
C ALA A 99 6.80 13.18 -2.44
N VAL A 100 8.05 13.55 -2.18
CA VAL A 100 8.41 14.85 -1.55
C VAL A 100 7.93 16.02 -2.41
N ALA A 101 8.28 16.03 -3.70
CA ALA A 101 7.88 17.09 -4.61
C ALA A 101 6.35 17.21 -4.74
N PHE A 102 5.66 16.06 -4.73
CA PHE A 102 4.20 16.02 -4.69
C PHE A 102 3.67 16.66 -3.41
N ALA A 103 4.15 16.22 -2.24
CA ALA A 103 3.67 16.70 -0.95
C ALA A 103 3.88 18.20 -0.74
N GLU A 104 5.02 18.72 -1.18
CA GLU A 104 5.33 20.15 -1.13
C GLU A 104 4.39 20.98 -2.02
N LYS A 105 4.03 20.45 -3.19
CA LYS A 105 3.16 21.14 -4.16
C LYS A 105 1.69 21.07 -3.78
N ALA A 106 1.20 19.89 -3.38
CA ALA A 106 -0.20 19.66 -3.06
C ALA A 106 -0.64 20.38 -1.77
N GLY A 107 0.29 20.61 -0.84
CA GLY A 107 -0.03 21.11 0.49
C GLY A 107 -0.78 20.08 1.32
N GLY A 108 -1.09 20.40 2.58
CA GLY A 108 -1.84 19.50 3.48
C GLY A 108 -1.02 18.36 4.12
N PHE A 109 0.23 18.17 3.71
CA PHE A 109 1.15 17.23 4.35
C PHE A 109 1.92 17.89 5.50
N GLY A 110 2.06 17.17 6.62
CA GLY A 110 2.92 17.60 7.73
C GLY A 110 4.39 17.67 7.33
N LYS A 111 5.11 18.67 7.85
CA LYS A 111 6.55 18.85 7.59
C LYS A 111 7.37 17.60 7.94
N GLU A 112 6.97 16.90 9.00
CA GLU A 112 7.61 15.66 9.45
C GLU A 112 7.49 14.54 8.40
N SER A 113 6.31 14.36 7.79
CA SER A 113 6.11 13.36 6.74
C SER A 113 6.98 13.64 5.51
N VAL A 114 7.05 14.89 5.09
CA VAL A 114 7.91 15.32 3.97
C VAL A 114 9.38 15.07 4.30
N GLN A 115 9.81 15.43 5.52
CA GLN A 115 11.18 15.21 5.97
C GLN A 115 11.54 13.72 6.03
N SER A 116 10.61 12.87 6.46
CA SER A 116 10.79 11.41 6.50
C SER A 116 11.06 10.86 5.09
N PHE A 117 10.28 11.27 4.08
CA PHE A 117 10.53 10.87 2.70
C PHE A 117 11.87 11.39 2.15
N ARG A 118 12.26 12.62 2.48
CA ARG A 118 13.59 13.15 2.10
C ARG A 118 14.72 12.32 2.70
N GLN A 119 14.66 12.02 4.00
CA GLN A 119 15.67 11.22 4.68
C GLN A 119 15.78 9.81 4.10
N LYS A 120 14.64 9.17 3.80
CA LYS A 120 14.64 7.87 3.12
C LYS A 120 15.32 7.95 1.75
N ALA A 121 14.98 8.94 0.93
CA ALA A 121 15.60 9.13 -0.39
C ALA A 121 17.12 9.32 -0.32
N GLU A 122 17.59 10.12 0.64
CA GLU A 122 19.03 10.36 0.87
C GLU A 122 19.74 9.08 1.32
N LYS A 123 19.19 8.38 2.31
CA LYS A 123 19.77 7.14 2.84
C LYS A 123 19.91 6.07 1.75
N LEU A 124 18.86 5.88 0.94
CA LEU A 124 18.87 4.90 -0.15
C LEU A 124 19.86 5.29 -1.26
N ALA A 125 19.96 6.58 -1.59
CA ALA A 125 20.93 7.06 -2.57
C ALA A 125 22.39 6.97 -2.09
N LEU A 126 22.63 7.02 -0.78
CA LEU A 126 23.96 6.78 -0.19
C LEU A 126 24.32 5.30 -0.16
N ALA A 127 23.34 4.42 0.08
CA ALA A 127 23.55 2.97 0.12
C ALA A 127 24.06 2.40 -1.21
N GLU A 128 23.74 3.03 -2.34
CA GLU A 128 24.21 2.63 -3.68
C GLU A 128 25.65 3.07 -3.99
N LYS A 129 26.23 3.98 -3.19
CA LYS A 129 27.57 4.53 -3.43
C LYS A 129 28.69 3.76 -2.70
N GLY A 130 28.33 2.81 -1.83
CA GLY A 130 29.26 1.99 -1.05
C GLY A 130 29.29 0.56 -1.55
#